data_AF-A0A7X2TF07-F1
#
_entry.id   AF-A0A7X2TF07-F1
#
_cell.length_a   1.000
_cell.length_b   1.000
_cell.length_c   1.000
_cell.angle_alpha   90.00
_cell.angle_beta   90.00
_cell.angle_gamma   90.00
#
_symmetry.space_group_name_H-M   'P 1'
#
loop_
_entity.id
_entity.type
_entity.pdbx_description
1 polymer ?
#
loop_
_entity_poly.entity_id
_entity_poly.type
_entity_poly.pdbx_seq_one_letter_code
_entity_poly.pdbx_strand_id
1 'polypeptide(L)'
;MDDTTLSYFWGRLKTYFVHQETGKGLSANDLTDALKKSYDGAVTNVNNLVSGGAEANKINTIAVNGTVVNPDTSKKVSITVPTNVSQLSNDSSYQTASQVSTAIATAVGKITGISFSIVESLPTTGQNGVIYLISHSHSDSGDSYDEYAWIASASKYEKLGNTDVDLSGYLKISDMSAITTAEIDAMIG
;
A
#
# COMPACT_ATOMS: atom_id res chain seq x y z
N MET A 1 56.88 -15.31 96.81
CA MET A 1 56.64 -14.19 95.89
C MET A 1 55.92 -13.13 96.68
N ASP A 2 56.42 -11.90 96.68
CA ASP A 2 55.68 -10.79 97.27
C ASP A 2 54.48 -10.43 96.37
N ASP A 3 53.47 -9.77 96.94
CA ASP A 3 52.27 -9.38 96.20
C ASP A 3 52.62 -8.43 95.02
N THR A 4 53.73 -7.72 95.15
CA THR A 4 54.27 -6.77 94.19
C THR A 4 54.74 -7.44 92.89
N THR A 5 55.46 -8.56 92.98
CA THR A 5 55.91 -9.33 91.80
C THR A 5 54.76 -10.00 91.07
N LEU A 6 53.77 -10.51 91.79
CA LEU A 6 52.57 -11.10 91.19
C LEU A 6 51.72 -10.03 90.46
N SER A 7 51.56 -8.87 91.07
CA SER A 7 50.85 -7.72 90.49
C SER A 7 51.57 -7.18 89.24
N TYR A 8 52.90 -7.09 89.26
CA TYR A 8 53.71 -6.69 88.11
C TYR A 8 53.58 -7.69 86.94
N PHE A 9 53.63 -8.99 87.23
CA PHE A 9 53.43 -10.04 86.23
C PHE A 9 52.05 -9.95 85.59
N TRP A 10 50.98 -9.82 86.38
CA TRP A 10 49.62 -9.63 85.86
C TRP A 10 49.45 -8.33 85.06
N GLY A 11 50.11 -7.25 85.48
CA GLY A 11 50.14 -5.99 84.73
C GLY A 11 50.77 -6.16 83.35
N ARG A 12 51.94 -6.80 83.28
CA ARG A 12 52.62 -7.12 82.01
C ARG A 12 51.76 -8.05 81.15
N LEU A 13 51.21 -9.10 81.74
CA LEU A 13 50.39 -10.07 81.01
C LEU A 13 49.16 -9.42 80.35
N LYS A 14 48.46 -8.52 81.08
CA LYS A 14 47.32 -7.76 80.52
C LYS A 14 47.70 -6.87 79.33
N THR A 15 48.95 -6.39 79.24
CA THR A 15 49.40 -5.60 78.07
C THR A 15 49.61 -6.45 76.81
N TYR A 16 49.69 -7.77 76.95
CA TYR A 16 49.82 -8.70 75.83
C TYR A 16 48.49 -9.37 75.45
N PHE A 17 47.44 -9.22 76.25
CA PHE A 17 46.09 -9.72 75.95
C PHE A 17 45.25 -8.62 75.30
N VAL A 18 44.69 -8.91 74.13
CA VAL A 18 43.60 -8.11 73.55
C VAL A 18 42.31 -8.58 74.22
N HIS A 19 41.58 -7.68 74.88
CA HIS A 19 40.25 -8.02 75.40
C HIS A 19 39.26 -8.11 74.24
N GLN A 20 38.51 -9.21 74.20
CA GLN A 20 37.38 -9.38 73.29
C GLN A 20 36.35 -8.26 73.56
N GLU A 21 36.01 -7.48 72.54
CA GLU A 21 34.86 -6.57 72.63
C GLU A 21 33.57 -7.37 72.48
N THR A 22 32.50 -6.97 73.16
CA THR A 22 31.20 -7.64 73.06
C THR A 22 30.76 -7.80 71.60
N GLY A 23 30.58 -9.04 71.15
CA GLY A 23 30.16 -9.39 69.80
C GLY A 23 31.28 -9.43 68.76
N LYS A 24 32.55 -9.23 69.13
CA LYS A 24 33.75 -9.44 68.31
C LYS A 24 34.47 -10.72 68.75
N GLY A 25 35.27 -11.36 67.90
CA GLY A 25 36.17 -12.45 68.32
C GLY A 25 37.49 -11.94 68.95
N LEU A 26 38.57 -12.71 68.85
CA LEU A 26 39.95 -12.29 69.20
C LEU A 26 40.87 -12.27 67.96
N SER A 27 40.27 -12.31 66.77
CA SER A 27 40.96 -12.56 65.50
C SER A 27 41.17 -11.26 64.71
N ALA A 28 42.05 -11.28 63.71
CA ALA A 28 42.26 -10.13 62.83
C ALA A 28 41.00 -9.73 62.01
N ASN A 29 39.95 -10.56 61.98
CA ASN A 29 38.72 -10.33 61.22
C ASN A 29 37.47 -10.36 62.12
N ASP A 30 37.51 -9.61 63.22
CA ASP A 30 36.40 -9.53 64.15
C ASP A 30 35.27 -8.62 63.65
N LEU A 31 34.39 -9.19 62.82
CA LEU A 31 33.08 -8.62 62.56
C LEU A 31 32.24 -8.68 63.85
N THR A 32 31.45 -7.65 64.11
CA THR A 32 30.43 -7.75 65.17
C THR A 32 29.38 -8.80 64.81
N ASP A 33 28.69 -9.40 65.78
CA ASP A 33 27.56 -10.31 65.53
C ASP A 33 26.52 -9.72 64.56
N ALA A 34 26.27 -8.42 64.69
CA ALA A 34 25.37 -7.68 63.81
C ALA A 34 25.89 -7.60 62.37
N LEU A 35 27.17 -7.26 62.18
CA LEU A 35 27.83 -7.21 60.87
C LEU A 35 27.87 -8.59 60.21
N LYS A 36 28.20 -9.64 60.98
CA LYS A 36 28.21 -11.02 60.48
C LYS A 36 26.82 -11.44 60.02
N LYS A 37 25.79 -11.15 60.80
CA LYS A 37 24.39 -11.46 60.45
C LYS A 37 23.96 -10.79 59.14
N SER A 38 24.29 -9.52 58.93
CA SER A 38 24.00 -8.81 57.68
C SER A 38 24.75 -9.41 56.49
N TYR A 39 26.03 -9.76 56.66
CA TYR A 39 26.83 -10.41 55.62
C TYR A 39 26.25 -11.77 55.21
N ASP A 40 25.98 -12.65 56.19
CA ASP A 40 25.40 -13.97 55.94
C ASP A 40 24.02 -13.84 55.26
N GLY A 41 23.22 -12.83 55.63
CA GLY A 41 21.95 -12.50 55.00
C GLY A 41 22.10 -12.06 53.54
N ALA A 42 23.09 -11.23 53.22
CA ALA A 42 23.39 -10.83 51.85
C ALA A 42 23.84 -12.02 50.99
N VAL A 43 24.73 -12.87 51.52
CA VAL A 43 25.16 -14.11 50.86
C VAL A 43 23.97 -15.03 50.60
N THR A 44 23.09 -15.19 51.58
CA THR A 44 21.86 -15.98 51.43
C THR A 44 20.96 -15.40 50.34
N ASN A 45 20.76 -14.08 50.31
CA ASN A 45 19.96 -13.43 49.28
C ASN A 45 20.55 -13.63 47.88
N VAL A 46 21.87 -13.48 47.72
CA VAL A 46 22.55 -13.73 46.44
C VAL A 46 22.39 -15.18 46.02
N ASN A 47 22.60 -16.13 46.93
CA ASN A 47 22.43 -17.57 46.64
C ASN A 47 20.99 -17.91 46.25
N ASN A 48 20.00 -17.30 46.91
CA ASN A 48 18.58 -17.48 46.56
C ASN A 48 18.25 -16.91 45.18
N LEU A 49 18.80 -15.73 44.84
CA LEU A 49 18.64 -15.14 43.50
C LEU A 49 19.25 -16.03 42.43
N VAL A 50 20.49 -16.49 42.63
CA VAL A 50 21.19 -17.37 41.67
C VAL A 50 20.47 -18.72 41.53
N SER A 51 20.04 -19.32 42.64
CA SER A 51 19.27 -20.58 42.63
C SER A 51 17.89 -20.41 41.98
N GLY A 52 17.32 -19.20 42.06
CA GLY A 52 16.11 -18.80 41.35
C GLY A 52 16.33 -18.43 39.88
N GLY A 53 17.55 -18.54 39.36
CA GLY A 53 17.90 -18.29 37.95
C GLY A 53 18.16 -16.82 37.61
N ALA A 54 18.55 -15.99 38.59
CA ALA A 54 18.96 -14.61 38.32
C ALA A 54 20.25 -14.58 37.48
N GLU A 55 20.19 -13.86 36.36
CA GLU A 55 21.30 -13.64 35.43
C GLU A 55 21.60 -12.13 35.32
N ALA A 56 22.75 -11.78 34.76
CA ALA A 56 23.01 -10.39 34.38
C ALA A 56 21.95 -9.90 33.37
N ASN A 57 21.52 -8.64 33.48
CA ASN A 57 20.57 -8.06 32.54
C ASN A 57 21.18 -8.03 31.13
N LYS A 58 20.61 -8.82 30.20
CA LYS A 58 21.03 -8.83 28.79
C LYS A 58 20.39 -7.71 27.97
N ILE A 59 19.34 -7.08 28.49
CA ILE A 59 18.58 -6.03 27.83
C ILE A 59 18.57 -4.80 28.74
N ASN A 60 19.11 -3.68 28.23
CA ASN A 60 19.16 -2.43 28.99
C ASN A 60 18.02 -1.47 28.62
N THR A 61 17.53 -1.50 27.39
CA THR A 61 16.44 -0.65 26.91
C THR A 61 15.71 -1.37 25.78
N ILE A 62 14.39 -1.19 25.72
CA ILE A 62 13.56 -1.62 24.60
C ILE A 62 12.96 -0.36 23.99
N ALA A 63 12.98 -0.24 22.67
CA ALA A 63 12.38 0.89 21.97
C ALA A 63 11.74 0.43 20.65
N VAL A 64 10.64 1.08 20.28
CA VAL A 64 9.95 0.89 19.01
C VAL A 64 9.99 2.22 18.26
N ASN A 65 10.56 2.23 17.06
CA ASN A 65 10.74 3.43 16.24
C ASN A 65 11.41 4.59 17.01
N GLY A 66 12.47 4.28 17.77
CA GLY A 66 13.21 5.26 18.57
C GLY A 66 12.52 5.68 19.88
N THR A 67 11.30 5.22 20.15
CA THR A 67 10.56 5.54 21.37
C THR A 67 10.71 4.42 22.39
N VAL A 68 11.20 4.74 23.59
CA VAL A 68 11.39 3.76 24.67
C VAL A 68 10.05 3.15 25.11
N VAL A 69 10.02 1.83 25.26
CA VAL A 69 8.88 1.08 25.77
C VAL A 69 9.26 0.48 27.12
N ASN A 70 8.53 0.87 28.17
CA ASN A 70 8.80 0.44 29.53
C ASN A 70 8.07 -0.86 29.85
N PRO A 71 8.67 -1.77 30.66
CA PRO A 71 7.96 -2.91 31.21
C PRO A 71 6.77 -2.50 32.08
N ASP A 72 5.71 -3.29 32.06
CA ASP A 72 4.57 -3.15 32.97
C ASP A 72 4.90 -3.66 34.39
N THR A 73 3.91 -3.62 35.29
CA THR A 73 4.05 -4.09 36.68
C THR A 73 4.34 -5.58 36.81
N SER A 74 4.06 -6.36 35.76
CA SER A 74 4.37 -7.79 35.64
C SER A 74 5.71 -8.04 34.94
N LYS A 75 6.50 -6.99 34.71
CA LYS A 75 7.78 -7.02 33.98
C LYS A 75 7.65 -7.51 32.53
N LYS A 76 6.53 -7.21 31.87
CA LYS A 76 6.29 -7.55 30.46
C LYS A 76 6.38 -6.31 29.58
N VAL A 77 6.87 -6.49 28.36
CA VAL A 77 6.78 -5.48 27.29
C VAL A 77 5.87 -6.03 26.20
N SER A 78 4.88 -5.24 25.80
CA SER A 78 3.97 -5.55 24.71
C SER A 78 4.30 -4.67 23.51
N ILE A 79 4.71 -5.27 22.41
CA ILE A 79 4.95 -4.58 21.14
C ILE A 79 3.82 -4.96 20.19
N THR A 80 3.04 -3.97 19.77
CA THR A 80 1.99 -4.18 18.77
C THR A 80 2.63 -4.37 17.41
N VAL A 81 2.44 -5.55 16.82
CA VAL A 81 2.83 -5.86 15.44
C VAL A 81 1.54 -5.97 14.61
N PRO A 82 1.38 -5.19 13.53
CA PRO A 82 0.25 -5.33 12.63
C PRO A 82 0.16 -6.76 12.09
N THR A 83 -1.02 -7.37 12.20
CA THR A 83 -1.33 -8.70 11.64
C THR A 83 -2.22 -8.61 10.41
N ASN A 84 -2.87 -7.47 10.18
CA ASN A 84 -3.69 -7.17 9.02
C ASN A 84 -3.20 -5.93 8.29
N VAL A 85 -3.34 -5.92 6.97
CA VAL A 85 -2.98 -4.75 6.14
C VAL A 85 -3.78 -3.50 6.50
N SER A 86 -5.03 -3.65 6.98
CA SER A 86 -5.88 -2.54 7.41
C SER A 86 -5.35 -1.79 8.64
N GLN A 87 -4.37 -2.35 9.34
CA GLN A 87 -3.70 -1.70 10.47
C GLN A 87 -2.50 -0.85 10.03
N LEU A 88 -2.11 -0.93 8.76
CA LEU A 88 -1.03 -0.13 8.20
C LEU A 88 -1.60 1.18 7.64
N SER A 89 -0.87 2.27 7.86
CA SER A 89 -1.12 3.52 7.15
C SER A 89 -0.63 3.40 5.71
N ASN A 90 -1.44 3.81 4.74
CA ASN A 90 -1.06 3.83 3.33
C ASN A 90 -0.32 5.13 2.98
N ASP A 91 0.94 5.23 3.42
CA ASP A 91 1.80 6.39 3.18
C ASP A 91 2.19 6.59 1.71
N SER A 92 2.19 5.49 0.95
CA SER A 92 2.61 5.43 -0.45
C SER A 92 1.45 5.57 -1.44
N SER A 93 0.24 5.85 -0.94
CA SER A 93 -0.97 6.07 -1.76
C SER A 93 -1.29 4.90 -2.72
N TYR A 94 -1.09 3.66 -2.28
CA TYR A 94 -1.54 2.48 -3.01
C TYR A 94 -3.04 2.51 -3.27
N GLN A 95 -3.48 2.01 -4.43
CA GLN A 95 -4.88 2.07 -4.81
C GLN A 95 -5.62 0.79 -4.46
N THR A 96 -6.85 0.95 -3.98
CA THR A 96 -7.80 -0.14 -3.77
C THR A 96 -8.41 -0.60 -5.09
N ALA A 97 -8.92 -1.83 -5.12
CA ALA A 97 -9.66 -2.34 -6.27
C ALA A 97 -10.84 -1.44 -6.65
N SER A 98 -11.52 -0.83 -5.67
CA SER A 98 -12.62 0.11 -5.92
C SER A 98 -12.13 1.38 -6.60
N GLN A 99 -11.04 2.00 -6.12
CA GLN A 99 -10.47 3.20 -6.75
C GLN A 99 -10.05 2.93 -8.20
N VAL A 100 -9.39 1.79 -8.44
CA VAL A 100 -8.99 1.37 -9.79
C VAL A 100 -10.22 1.16 -10.68
N SER A 101 -11.22 0.42 -10.20
CA SER A 101 -12.46 0.18 -10.94
C SER A 101 -13.19 1.48 -11.29
N THR A 102 -13.31 2.42 -10.34
CA THR A 102 -13.90 3.74 -10.59
C THR A 102 -13.10 4.55 -11.60
N ALA A 103 -11.76 4.55 -11.51
CA ALA A 103 -10.91 5.23 -12.47
C ALA A 103 -11.08 4.67 -13.89
N ILE A 104 -11.13 3.35 -14.03
CA ILE A 104 -11.35 2.66 -15.31
C ILE A 104 -12.75 2.98 -15.85
N ALA A 105 -13.80 2.81 -15.04
CA ALA A 105 -15.17 3.09 -15.45
C ALA A 105 -15.34 4.56 -15.90
N THR A 106 -14.70 5.50 -15.19
CA THR A 106 -14.70 6.92 -15.55
C THR A 106 -13.97 7.16 -16.88
N ALA A 107 -12.83 6.51 -17.10
CA ALA A 107 -12.08 6.65 -18.34
C ALA A 107 -12.86 6.08 -19.54
N VAL A 108 -13.41 4.87 -19.38
CA VAL A 108 -14.19 4.19 -20.44
C VAL A 108 -15.51 4.92 -20.71
N GLY A 109 -16.20 5.42 -19.68
CA GLY A 109 -17.47 6.15 -19.83
C GLY A 109 -17.35 7.47 -20.61
N LYS A 110 -16.14 8.01 -20.79
CA LYS A 110 -15.88 9.19 -21.63
C LYS A 110 -15.70 8.86 -23.11
N ILE A 111 -15.54 7.59 -23.46
CA ILE A 111 -15.38 7.17 -24.84
C ILE A 111 -16.77 7.17 -25.47
N THR A 112 -17.03 8.14 -26.35
CA THR A 112 -18.20 8.08 -27.23
C THR A 112 -17.94 7.04 -28.30
N GLY A 113 -18.57 5.88 -28.18
CA GLY A 113 -18.59 4.87 -29.24
C GLY A 113 -19.37 5.37 -30.47
N ILE A 114 -19.16 4.71 -31.61
CA ILE A 114 -19.98 4.92 -32.80
C ILE A 114 -21.07 3.86 -32.86
N SER A 115 -22.32 4.27 -33.01
CA SER A 115 -23.45 3.38 -33.29
C SER A 115 -24.22 3.86 -34.51
N PHE A 116 -24.94 2.95 -35.16
CA PHE A 116 -25.78 3.24 -36.31
C PHE A 116 -27.25 3.08 -35.92
N SER A 117 -28.10 3.98 -36.42
CA SER A 117 -29.53 3.96 -36.17
C SER A 117 -30.30 4.24 -37.45
N ILE A 118 -31.09 3.28 -37.90
CA ILE A 118 -32.00 3.46 -39.03
C ILE A 118 -33.25 4.19 -38.52
N VAL A 119 -33.58 5.31 -39.16
CA VAL A 119 -34.72 6.15 -38.81
C VAL A 119 -35.50 6.54 -40.07
N GLU A 120 -36.81 6.72 -39.95
CA GLU A 120 -37.64 7.19 -41.07
C GLU A 120 -37.41 8.68 -41.36
N SER A 121 -37.03 9.46 -40.34
CA SER A 121 -36.65 10.87 -40.46
C SER A 121 -35.68 11.27 -39.34
N LEU A 122 -34.90 12.32 -39.54
CA LEU A 122 -33.97 12.82 -38.53
C LEU A 122 -34.75 13.29 -37.29
N PRO A 123 -34.39 12.84 -36.07
CA PRO A 123 -34.92 13.42 -34.84
C PRO A 123 -34.65 14.92 -34.76
N THR A 124 -35.42 15.69 -34.00
CA THR A 124 -35.19 17.14 -33.81
C THR A 124 -33.76 17.45 -33.32
N THR A 125 -33.22 16.59 -32.47
CA THR A 125 -31.86 16.68 -31.93
C THR A 125 -31.24 15.30 -31.95
N GLY A 126 -30.07 15.17 -32.58
CA GLY A 126 -29.36 13.90 -32.62
C GLY A 126 -28.47 13.68 -31.39
N GLN A 127 -27.97 12.46 -31.25
CA GLN A 127 -27.02 12.07 -30.21
C GLN A 127 -25.59 12.05 -30.77
N ASN A 128 -24.62 12.49 -29.96
CA ASN A 128 -23.20 12.37 -30.33
C ASN A 128 -22.81 10.89 -30.49
N GLY A 129 -22.05 10.58 -31.54
CA GLY A 129 -21.61 9.21 -31.82
C GLY A 129 -22.66 8.32 -32.47
N VAL A 130 -23.85 8.84 -32.79
CA VAL A 130 -24.84 8.10 -33.57
C VAL A 130 -24.80 8.57 -35.02
N ILE A 131 -24.59 7.63 -35.94
CA ILE A 131 -24.80 7.84 -37.37
C ILE A 131 -26.24 7.39 -37.69
N TYR A 132 -27.05 8.35 -38.11
CA TYR A 132 -28.43 8.11 -38.51
C TYR A 132 -28.49 7.74 -39.98
N LEU A 133 -29.22 6.67 -40.29
CA LEU A 133 -29.40 6.11 -41.62
C LEU A 133 -30.86 6.33 -42.05
N ILE A 134 -31.07 7.08 -43.12
CA ILE A 134 -32.42 7.40 -43.62
C ILE A 134 -32.61 6.81 -45.00
N SER A 135 -33.69 6.07 -45.19
CA SER A 135 -33.98 5.44 -46.47
C SER A 135 -33.95 6.49 -47.59
N HIS A 136 -33.10 6.30 -48.58
CA HIS A 136 -33.15 7.10 -49.81
C HIS A 136 -34.04 6.43 -50.86
N SER A 137 -34.47 7.17 -51.88
CA SER A 137 -35.55 6.75 -52.79
C SER A 137 -35.09 6.10 -54.10
N HIS A 138 -33.85 5.62 -54.22
CA HIS A 138 -33.34 5.05 -55.47
C HIS A 138 -33.48 3.52 -55.49
N SER A 139 -33.44 2.94 -56.70
CA SER A 139 -33.74 1.53 -56.98
C SER A 139 -32.55 0.59 -56.82
N ASP A 140 -31.45 1.06 -56.23
CA ASP A 140 -30.15 0.40 -56.34
C ASP A 140 -29.95 -0.50 -55.13
N SER A 141 -29.74 -1.80 -55.35
CA SER A 141 -29.76 -2.81 -54.27
C SER A 141 -28.58 -2.74 -53.30
N GLY A 142 -27.63 -1.81 -53.48
CA GLY A 142 -26.41 -1.67 -52.69
C GLY A 142 -26.28 -0.34 -51.94
N ASP A 143 -27.16 0.61 -52.23
CA ASP A 143 -27.26 1.90 -51.58
C ASP A 143 -28.68 2.02 -51.06
N SER A 144 -28.85 2.23 -49.77
CA SER A 144 -30.18 2.22 -49.17
C SER A 144 -30.40 3.40 -48.25
N TYR A 145 -29.33 4.07 -47.82
CA TYR A 145 -29.42 5.05 -46.76
C TYR A 145 -28.50 6.25 -46.99
N ASP A 146 -29.07 7.44 -46.88
CA ASP A 146 -28.30 8.63 -46.59
C ASP A 146 -27.78 8.57 -45.15
N GLU A 147 -26.50 8.88 -44.93
CA GLU A 147 -25.91 8.93 -43.59
C GLU A 147 -25.79 10.35 -43.04
N TYR A 148 -26.21 10.53 -41.79
CA TYR A 148 -26.15 11.81 -41.10
C TYR A 148 -25.51 11.66 -39.72
N ALA A 149 -24.70 12.64 -39.33
CA ALA A 149 -24.20 12.78 -37.96
C ALA A 149 -24.67 14.09 -37.33
N TRP A 150 -24.93 14.05 -36.03
CA TRP A 150 -25.27 15.25 -35.27
C TRP A 150 -24.02 16.01 -34.85
N ILE A 151 -23.97 17.30 -35.20
CA ILE A 151 -22.90 18.21 -34.79
C ILE A 151 -23.42 19.08 -33.65
N ALA A 152 -23.24 18.62 -32.41
CA ALA A 152 -23.80 19.28 -31.23
C ALA A 152 -23.36 20.74 -31.05
N SER A 153 -22.13 21.09 -31.44
CA SER A 153 -21.65 22.47 -31.36
C SER A 153 -22.34 23.43 -32.34
N ALA A 154 -22.89 22.89 -33.43
CA ALA A 154 -23.58 23.66 -34.45
C ALA A 154 -25.11 23.44 -34.43
N SER A 155 -25.60 22.61 -33.51
CA SER A 155 -27.01 22.22 -33.39
C SER A 155 -27.66 21.84 -34.73
N LYS A 156 -26.93 21.08 -35.56
CA LYS A 156 -27.38 20.66 -36.89
C LYS A 156 -26.92 19.24 -37.21
N TYR A 157 -27.58 18.62 -38.18
CA TYR A 157 -27.07 17.43 -38.85
C TYR A 157 -26.11 17.79 -39.97
N GLU A 158 -25.07 16.99 -40.12
CA GLU A 158 -24.17 16.97 -41.26
C GLU A 158 -24.43 15.68 -42.04
N LYS A 159 -24.66 15.79 -43.36
CA LYS A 159 -24.76 14.62 -44.23
C LYS A 159 -23.34 14.12 -44.50
N LEU A 160 -23.06 12.89 -44.10
CA LEU A 160 -21.74 12.26 -44.26
C LEU A 160 -21.59 11.62 -45.64
N GLY A 161 -22.68 11.09 -46.18
CA GLY A 161 -22.70 10.38 -47.44
C GLY A 161 -24.12 10.08 -47.91
N ASN A 162 -24.19 9.66 -49.17
CA ASN A 162 -25.35 9.09 -49.83
C ASN A 162 -24.96 8.17 -50.99
N THR A 163 -23.68 7.81 -51.09
CA THR A 163 -23.08 6.98 -52.15
C THR A 163 -23.48 7.24 -53.62
N ASP A 164 -24.21 8.33 -53.90
CA ASP A 164 -24.72 8.71 -55.21
C ASP A 164 -23.56 8.90 -56.20
N VAL A 165 -23.65 8.18 -57.32
CA VAL A 165 -22.73 8.34 -58.45
C VAL A 165 -23.46 9.06 -59.58
N ASP A 166 -23.07 10.30 -59.86
CA ASP A 166 -23.59 11.04 -61.00
C ASP A 166 -22.96 10.55 -62.31
N LEU A 167 -23.75 9.82 -63.10
CA LEU A 167 -23.38 9.35 -64.43
C LEU A 167 -24.02 10.16 -65.57
N SER A 168 -24.68 11.28 -65.27
CA SER A 168 -25.41 12.08 -66.26
C SER A 168 -24.51 12.60 -67.39
N GLY A 169 -23.21 12.75 -67.14
CA GLY A 169 -22.20 13.16 -68.12
C GLY A 169 -21.59 12.04 -68.95
N TYR A 170 -21.92 10.77 -68.70
CA TYR A 170 -21.38 9.63 -69.44
C TYR A 170 -22.34 9.16 -70.53
N LEU A 171 -21.78 8.67 -71.64
CA LEU A 171 -22.54 8.11 -72.75
C LEU A 171 -23.28 6.85 -72.26
N LYS A 172 -24.60 6.79 -72.46
CA LYS A 172 -25.36 5.58 -72.14
C LYS A 172 -25.09 4.53 -73.21
N ILE A 173 -25.11 3.25 -72.83
CA ILE A 173 -24.98 2.13 -73.79
C ILE A 173 -26.09 2.21 -74.85
N SER A 174 -27.29 2.68 -74.49
CA SER A 174 -28.39 2.94 -75.43
C SER A 174 -28.06 3.99 -76.48
N ASP A 175 -27.16 4.91 -76.16
CA ASP A 175 -26.79 6.04 -77.03
C ASP A 175 -25.58 5.67 -77.91
N MET A 176 -24.99 4.49 -77.69
CA MET A 176 -23.93 3.94 -78.52
C MET A 176 -24.55 3.20 -79.72
N SER A 177 -24.30 3.68 -80.94
CA SER A 177 -24.56 2.91 -82.15
C SER A 177 -23.30 2.19 -82.60
N ALA A 178 -23.36 0.87 -82.75
CA ALA A 178 -22.24 0.10 -83.28
C ALA A 178 -22.03 0.47 -84.76
N ILE A 179 -20.80 0.83 -85.13
CA ILE A 179 -20.46 1.07 -86.53
C ILE A 179 -20.59 -0.22 -87.32
N THR A 180 -21.28 -0.17 -88.45
CA THR A 180 -21.44 -1.32 -89.35
C THR A 180 -20.24 -1.44 -90.28
N THR A 181 -19.98 -2.65 -90.79
CA THR A 181 -18.94 -2.88 -91.80
C THR A 181 -19.16 -2.03 -93.06
N ALA A 182 -20.42 -1.80 -93.44
CA ALA A 182 -20.77 -0.96 -94.58
C ALA A 182 -20.40 0.53 -94.36
N GLU A 183 -20.60 1.04 -93.14
CA GLU A 183 -20.17 2.39 -92.77
C GLU A 183 -18.64 2.51 -92.73
N ILE A 184 -17.92 1.47 -92.29
CA ILE A 184 -16.45 1.43 -92.36
C ILE A 184 -15.97 1.47 -93.81
N ASP A 185 -16.51 0.61 -94.67
CA ASP A 185 -16.13 0.51 -96.09
C ASP A 185 -16.36 1.84 -96.82
N ALA A 186 -17.42 2.58 -96.48
CA ALA A 186 -17.72 3.90 -97.03
C ALA A 186 -16.77 5.02 -96.56
N MET A 187 -16.05 4.84 -95.44
CA MET A 187 -15.09 5.83 -94.93
C MET A 187 -13.66 5.65 -95.48
N ILE A 188 -13.34 4.47 -96.04
CA ILE A 188 -11.99 4.12 -96.51
C ILE A 188 -11.89 3.86 -98.02
N GLY A 189 -13.01 3.85 -98.75
CA GLY A 189 -13.08 3.76 -100.21
C GLY A 189 -13.19 5.12 -100.88
#